data_AF-A0AAE4U3I6-F1
#
_entry.id   AF-A0AAE4U3I6-F1
#
_cell.length_a   1.000
_cell.length_b   1.000
_cell.length_c   1.000
_cell.angle_alpha   90.00
_cell.angle_beta   90.00
_cell.angle_gamma   90.00
#
_symmetry.space_group_name_H-M   'P 1'
#
loop_
_entity.id
_entity.type
_entity.pdbx_description
1 polymer ?
#
loop_
_entity_poly.entity_id
_entity_poly.type
_entity_poly.pdbx_seq_one_letter_code
_entity_poly.pdbx_strand_id
1 'polypeptide(L)' 'MAYLLSTLVSVATSIGVWGTGAHSMGLLPREAFITAANFGIVLPPMPR' A
#
# COMPACT_ATOMS: atom_id res chain seq x y z
N MET A 1 23.07 7.11 10.86
CA MET A 1 21.70 7.59 11.16
C MET A 1 20.93 7.97 9.89
N ALA A 2 21.41 8.91 9.07
CA ALA A 2 20.71 9.36 7.85
C ALA A 2 20.40 8.24 6.84
N TYR A 3 21.33 7.31 6.63
CA TYR A 3 21.14 6.18 5.71
C TYR A 3 19.93 5.29 6.08
N LEU A 4 19.73 5.00 7.36
CA LEU A 4 18.60 4.17 7.82
C LEU A 4 17.26 4.88 7.57
N LEU A 5 17.21 6.19 7.82
CA LEU A 5 16.02 7.01 7.52
C LEU A 5 15.75 7.06 6.01
N SER A 6 16.78 7.24 5.18
CA SER A 6 16.63 7.22 3.71
C SER A 6 16.18 5.86 3.17
N THR A 7 16.68 4.76 3.75
CA THR A 7 16.24 3.41 3.40
C THR A 7 14.79 3.19 3.81
N LEU A 8 14.39 3.57 5.03
CA LEU A 8 13.01 3.43 5.49
C LEU A 8 12.03 4.27 4.66
N VAL A 9 12.39 5.52 4.36
CA VAL A 9 11.58 6.38 3.48
C VAL A 9 11.49 5.76 2.08
N SER A 10 12.60 5.29 1.51
CA SER A 10 12.57 4.63 0.19
C SER A 10 11.70 3.39 0.16
N VAL A 11 11.77 2.56 1.21
CA VAL A 11 10.94 1.36 1.34
C VAL A 11 9.46 1.73 1.50
N ALA A 12 9.14 2.69 2.37
CA ALA A 12 7.77 3.15 2.57
C ALA A 12 7.17 3.78 1.30
N THR A 13 7.93 4.65 0.62
CA THR A 13 7.52 5.24 -0.66
C THR A 13 7.35 4.16 -1.73
N SER A 14 8.25 3.18 -1.81
CA SER A 14 8.14 2.07 -2.78
C SER A 14 6.89 1.24 -2.52
N ILE A 15 6.65 0.83 -1.27
CA ILE A 15 5.45 0.06 -0.89
C ILE A 15 4.18 0.86 -1.20
N GLY A 16 4.18 2.17 -0.92
CA GLY A 16 3.06 3.04 -1.24
C GLY A 16 2.77 3.12 -2.74
N VAL A 17 3.79 3.39 -3.56
CA VAL A 17 3.63 3.53 -5.02
C VAL A 17 3.13 2.23 -5.65
N TRP A 18 3.76 1.10 -5.33
CA TRP A 18 3.35 -0.19 -5.89
C TRP A 18 2.02 -0.68 -5.33
N GLY A 19 1.73 -0.42 -4.05
CA GLY A 19 0.45 -0.75 -3.43
C GLY A 19 -0.72 0.03 -4.04
N THR A 20 -0.54 1.34 -4.25
CA THR A 20 -1.55 2.18 -4.92
C THR A 20 -1.70 1.81 -6.40
N GLY A 21 -0.59 1.49 -7.08
CA GLY A 21 -0.64 0.99 -8.46
C GLY A 21 -1.41 -0.32 -8.58
N ALA A 22 -1.10 -1.30 -7.73
CA ALA A 22 -1.81 -2.58 -7.69
C ALA A 22 -3.29 -2.42 -7.35
N HIS A 23 -3.64 -1.49 -6.44
CA HIS A 23 -5.04 -1.15 -6.12
C HIS A 23 -5.76 -0.60 -7.36
N SER A 24 -5.14 0.34 -8.05
CA SER A 24 -5.70 1.01 -9.23
C SER A 24 -5.88 0.05 -10.42
N MET A 25 -5.08 -1.01 -10.49
CA MET A 25 -5.18 -2.06 -11.52
C MET A 25 -6.13 -3.21 -11.14
N GLY A 26 -6.77 -3.15 -9.95
CA GLY A 26 -7.61 -4.25 -9.45
C GLY A 26 -6.83 -5.53 -9.14
N LEU A 27 -5.50 -5.46 -9.02
CA LEU A 27 -4.61 -6.60 -8.79
C LEU A 27 -4.42 -6.91 -7.31
N LEU A 28 -4.98 -6.08 -6.42
CA LEU A 28 -4.90 -6.37 -5.00
C LEU A 28 -5.72 -7.61 -4.64
N PRO A 29 -5.20 -8.48 -3.78
CA PRO A 29 -5.97 -9.59 -3.22
C PRO A 29 -7.05 -9.04 -2.27
N ARG A 30 -8.18 -9.76 -2.13
CA ARG A 30 -9.32 -9.32 -1.31
C ARG A 30 -8.94 -9.16 0.16
N GLU A 31 -7.96 -9.94 0.59
CA GLU A 31 -7.32 -9.95 1.90
C GLU A 31 -6.68 -8.59 2.21
N ALA A 32 -6.12 -7.90 1.20
CA ALA A 32 -5.50 -6.58 1.39
C ALA A 32 -6.52 -5.51 1.85
N PHE A 33 -7.80 -5.66 1.49
CA PHE A 33 -8.87 -4.76 1.91
C PHE A 33 -9.27 -4.99 3.36
N ILE A 34 -9.27 -6.26 3.78
CA ILE A 34 -9.49 -6.64 5.18
C ILE A 34 -8.35 -6.11 6.03
N THR A 35 -7.10 -6.30 5.61
CA THR A 35 -5.93 -5.77 6.31
C THR A 35 -5.95 -4.24 6.37
N ALA A 36 -6.26 -3.54 5.27
CA ALA A 36 -6.36 -2.09 5.27
C ALA A 36 -7.44 -1.58 6.25
N ALA A 37 -8.60 -2.23 6.29
CA ALA A 37 -9.65 -1.90 7.25
C ALA A 37 -9.19 -2.10 8.71
N ASN A 38 -8.42 -3.17 9.00
CA ASN A 38 -7.85 -3.40 10.34
C ASN A 38 -6.84 -2.31 10.75
N PHE A 39 -6.15 -1.69 9.78
CA PHE A 39 -5.26 -0.55 10.02
C PHE A 39 -5.99 0.81 10.00
N GLY A 40 -7.33 0.82 9.91
CA GLY A 40 -8.14 2.05 9.83
C GLY A 40 -8.03 2.78 8.49
N ILE A 41 -7.51 2.13 7.46
CA ILE A 41 -7.36 2.66 6.10
C ILE A 41 -8.59 2.24 5.29
N VAL A 42 -9.37 3.21 4.83
CA VAL A 42 -10.50 2.95 3.92
C VAL A 42 -9.97 2.90 2.49
N LEU A 43 -9.84 1.69 1.94
CA LEU A 43 -9.51 1.51 0.53
C LEU A 43 -10.78 1.64 -0.34
N PRO A 44 -10.71 2.36 -1.48
CA PRO A 44 -11.81 2.41 -2.44
C PRO A 44 -12.15 1.00 -2.95
N PRO A 45 -13.41 0.70 -3.28
CA PRO A 45 -13.78 -0.61 -3.83
C PRO A 45 -12.98 -0.89 -5.12
N MET A 46 -12.61 -2.16 -5.33
CA MET A 46 -11.85 -2.57 -6.52
C MET A 46 -12.57 -2.13 -7.80
N PRO A 47 -11.81 -1.67 -8.83
CA PRO A 47 -12.32 -1.60 -10.19
C PRO A 47 -12.83 -3.00 -10.60
N ARG A 48 -14.05 -3.08 -11.12
CA ARG A 48 -14.66 -4.34 -11.58
C ARG A 48 -14.22 -4.67 -13.00
#